data_AF-A0A7S3V4W7-F1
#
_entry.id   AF-A0A7S3V4W7-F1
#
_cell.length_a   1.000
_cell.length_b   1.000
_cell.length_c   1.000
_cell.angle_alpha   90.00
_cell.angle_beta   90.00
_cell.angle_gamma   90.00
#
_symmetry.space_group_name_H-M   'P 1'
#
loop_
_entity.id
_entity.type
_entity.pdbx_description
1 polymer ?
#
loop_
_entity_poly.entity_id
_entity_poly.type
_entity_poly.pdbx_seq_one_letter_code
_entity_poly.pdbx_strand_id
1 'polypeptide(L)'
;RNMPANDTDAISLEEVISKADPYRGTGTAYLHGNEKDESSEVGNSTGAVVPPISLATTFRQKKPGFPTCPEDPNSFGLGFEYSRTGNPTRGTFERAMAATEKAKHCIAF
;
A
#
# COMPACT_ATOMS: atom_id res chain seq x y z
N ARG A 1 31.18 11.52 -50.25
CA ARG A 1 30.69 12.51 -49.26
C ARG A 1 30.25 11.70 -48.05
N ASN A 2 31.03 11.68 -46.98
CA ASN A 2 30.63 11.04 -45.71
C ASN A 2 29.40 11.79 -45.18
N MET A 3 28.31 11.07 -44.90
CA MET A 3 27.24 11.61 -44.06
C MET A 3 27.73 11.67 -42.60
N PRO A 4 27.36 12.69 -41.82
CA PRO A 4 27.65 12.67 -40.39
C PRO A 4 26.86 11.52 -39.75
N ALA A 5 27.54 10.74 -38.89
CA ALA A 5 26.88 9.77 -38.03
C ALA A 5 25.80 10.49 -37.22
N ASN A 6 24.60 9.93 -37.22
CA ASN A 6 23.47 10.47 -36.48
C ASN A 6 23.80 10.37 -34.99
N ASP A 7 24.22 11.48 -34.40
CA ASP A 7 24.46 11.61 -32.97
C ASP A 7 23.09 11.70 -32.29
N THR A 8 22.40 10.57 -32.26
CA THR A 8 21.23 10.38 -31.41
C THR A 8 21.72 9.59 -30.22
N ASP A 9 22.06 10.29 -29.14
CA ASP A 9 22.02 9.74 -27.80
C ASP A 9 20.68 9.03 -27.65
N ALA A 10 20.68 7.71 -27.84
CA ALA A 10 19.47 6.91 -27.84
C ALA A 10 18.94 6.87 -26.41
N ILE A 11 18.07 7.82 -26.07
CA ILE A 11 17.31 7.83 -24.83
C ILE A 11 16.61 6.47 -24.72
N SER A 12 16.85 5.75 -23.63
CA SER A 12 16.26 4.42 -23.44
C SER A 12 14.73 4.50 -23.42
N LEU A 13 14.04 3.43 -23.85
CA LEU A 13 12.57 3.36 -23.79
C LEU A 13 12.03 3.61 -22.37
N GLU A 14 12.72 3.11 -21.35
CA GLU A 14 12.44 3.35 -19.93
C GLU A 14 12.47 4.85 -19.59
N GLU A 15 13.45 5.56 -20.13
CA GLU A 15 13.63 6.99 -19.91
C GLU A 15 12.60 7.82 -20.69
N VAL A 16 12.20 7.40 -21.89
CA VAL A 16 11.09 8.02 -22.64
C VAL A 16 9.77 7.83 -21.89
N ILE A 17 9.48 6.62 -21.41
CA ILE A 17 8.24 6.30 -20.67
C ILE A 17 8.19 7.06 -19.34
N SER A 18 9.31 7.15 -18.61
CA SER A 18 9.36 7.90 -17.34
C SER A 18 9.22 9.42 -17.54
N LYS A 19 9.72 9.97 -18.65
CA LYS A 19 9.53 11.39 -19.02
C LYS A 19 8.13 11.69 -19.53
N ALA A 20 7.48 10.73 -20.22
CA ALA A 20 6.17 10.92 -20.83
C ALA A 20 5.01 10.93 -19.82
N ASP A 21 5.15 10.21 -18.70
CA ASP A 21 4.13 10.19 -17.64
C ASP A 21 4.78 10.44 -16.27
N PRO A 22 4.96 11.72 -15.87
CA PRO A 22 5.50 12.06 -14.56
C PRO A 22 4.61 11.58 -13.40
N TYR A 23 3.36 11.21 -13.70
CA TYR A 23 2.37 10.73 -12.74
C TYR A 23 2.05 9.24 -12.91
N ARG A 24 2.94 8.48 -13.55
CA ARG A 24 2.75 7.05 -13.78
C ARG A 24 2.46 6.33 -12.47
N GLY A 25 1.27 5.73 -12.37
CA GLY A 25 0.82 4.97 -11.20
C GLY A 25 0.27 5.80 -10.04
N THR A 26 0.35 7.14 -10.05
CA THR A 26 -0.20 7.98 -8.96
C THR A 26 -1.72 7.83 -8.85
N GLY A 27 -2.43 7.83 -9.98
CA GLY A 27 -3.89 7.59 -10.00
C GLY A 27 -4.26 6.20 -9.49
N THR A 28 -3.49 5.17 -9.88
CA THR A 28 -3.66 3.81 -9.37
C THR A 28 -3.40 3.76 -7.86
N ALA A 29 -2.37 4.44 -7.35
CA ALA A 29 -2.08 4.50 -5.92
C ALA A 29 -3.19 5.21 -5.12
N TYR A 30 -3.83 6.23 -5.67
CA TYR A 30 -4.97 6.89 -5.02
C TYR A 30 -6.22 6.02 -4.95
N LEU A 31 -6.44 5.14 -5.93
CA LEU A 31 -7.63 4.28 -6.01
C LEU A 31 -7.43 2.93 -5.31
N HIS A 32 -6.24 2.35 -5.40
CA HIS A 32 -5.93 0.99 -4.97
C HIS A 32 -4.85 0.91 -3.88
N GLY A 33 -4.15 2.01 -3.57
CA GLY A 33 -2.94 1.97 -2.74
C GLY A 33 -1.75 1.31 -3.46
N ASN A 34 -0.59 1.29 -2.82
CA ASN A 34 0.56 0.50 -3.30
C ASN A 34 0.37 -0.98 -2.92
N GLU A 35 -0.58 -1.65 -3.54
CA GLU A 35 -0.73 -3.11 -3.45
C GLU A 35 0.36 -3.78 -4.30
N LYS A 36 1.60 -3.75 -3.81
CA LYS A 36 2.62 -4.78 -4.12
C LYS A 36 2.72 -5.80 -3.01
N ASP A 37 1.69 -5.89 -2.18
CA ASP A 37 1.54 -6.98 -1.26
C ASP A 37 0.90 -8.13 -2.04
N GLU A 38 1.73 -9.08 -2.50
CA GLU A 38 1.30 -10.48 -2.74
C GLU A 38 0.64 -11.08 -1.47
N SER A 39 0.75 -10.39 -0.32
CA SER A 39 -0.09 -10.54 0.86
C SER A 39 -1.50 -9.93 0.73
N SER A 40 -1.98 -9.66 -0.49
CA SER A 40 -3.42 -9.67 -0.80
C SER A 40 -4.10 -11.01 -0.46
N GLU A 41 -3.34 -11.99 0.06
CA GLU A 41 -3.86 -13.14 0.82
C GLU A 41 -4.44 -12.79 2.21
N VAL A 42 -4.19 -11.60 2.78
CA VAL A 42 -5.10 -10.98 3.78
C VAL A 42 -6.20 -10.22 3.02
N GLY A 43 -6.71 -10.83 1.96
CA GLY A 43 -7.82 -10.33 1.20
C GLY A 43 -9.04 -10.20 2.11
N ASN A 44 -9.87 -9.21 1.83
CA ASN A 44 -11.19 -9.14 2.45
C ASN A 44 -11.85 -10.53 2.32
N SER A 45 -12.08 -11.21 3.44
CA SER A 45 -12.58 -12.59 3.46
C SER A 45 -13.96 -12.74 2.80
N THR A 46 -14.64 -11.61 2.56
CA THR A 46 -15.94 -11.55 1.87
C THR A 46 -15.82 -11.34 0.36
N GLY A 47 -14.63 -11.02 -0.17
CA GLY A 47 -14.42 -10.62 -1.56
C GLY A 47 -14.91 -9.22 -1.90
N ALA A 48 -15.31 -8.39 -0.91
CA ALA A 48 -15.75 -7.04 -1.21
C ALA A 48 -14.58 -6.15 -1.65
N VAL A 49 -14.81 -5.40 -2.74
CA VAL A 49 -13.84 -4.49 -3.36
C VAL A 49 -13.50 -3.30 -2.45
N VAL A 50 -14.47 -2.87 -1.62
CA VAL A 50 -14.28 -1.78 -0.66
C VAL A 50 -13.89 -2.37 0.70
N PRO A 51 -12.90 -1.79 1.41
CA PRO A 51 -12.55 -2.23 2.75
C PRO A 51 -13.76 -2.19 3.70
N PRO A 52 -13.97 -3.21 4.55
CA PRO A 52 -15.07 -3.21 5.51
C PRO A 52 -14.85 -2.16 6.61
N ILE A 53 -15.96 -1.67 7.17
CA ILE A 53 -15.95 -0.76 8.32
C ILE A 53 -15.99 -1.58 9.62
N SER A 54 -14.91 -1.54 10.39
CA SER A 54 -14.82 -2.22 11.69
C SER A 54 -15.11 -1.25 12.83
N LEU A 55 -16.33 -1.31 13.37
CA LEU A 55 -16.75 -0.51 14.54
C LEU A 55 -16.42 -1.17 15.88
N ALA A 56 -15.78 -2.35 15.84
CA ALA A 56 -15.40 -3.07 17.05
C ALA A 56 -14.36 -2.27 17.85
N THR A 57 -14.55 -2.21 19.17
CA THR A 57 -13.58 -1.58 20.07
C THR A 57 -12.50 -2.55 20.56
N THR A 58 -12.80 -3.86 20.57
CA THR A 58 -11.90 -4.94 20.97
C THR A 58 -12.00 -6.11 19.99
N PHE A 59 -10.98 -6.96 19.95
CA PHE A 59 -10.83 -8.06 19.01
C PHE A 59 -10.47 -9.36 19.74
N ARG A 60 -10.86 -10.50 19.15
CA ARG A 60 -10.67 -11.81 19.78
C ARG A 60 -9.19 -12.21 19.79
N GLN A 61 -8.63 -12.39 20.98
CA GLN A 61 -7.29 -12.95 21.16
C GLN A 61 -7.33 -14.47 21.19
N LYS A 62 -6.40 -15.13 20.48
CA LYS A 62 -6.28 -16.61 20.51
C LYS A 62 -5.81 -17.12 21.88
N LYS A 63 -4.82 -16.43 22.45
CA LYS A 63 -4.30 -16.55 23.82
C LYS A 63 -3.56 -15.24 24.14
N PRO A 64 -3.31 -14.91 25.41
CA PRO A 64 -2.64 -13.67 25.79
C PRO A 64 -1.28 -13.50 25.10
N GLY A 65 -1.03 -12.33 24.51
CA GLY A 65 0.26 -11.95 23.91
C GLY A 65 0.68 -12.75 22.68
N PHE A 66 -0.24 -13.46 22.00
CA PHE A 66 0.12 -14.31 20.87
C PHE A 66 0.06 -13.57 19.53
N PRO A 67 1.15 -13.56 18.74
CA PRO A 67 1.15 -12.93 17.43
C PRO A 67 0.29 -13.69 16.44
N THR A 68 -0.77 -13.05 15.93
CA THR A 68 -1.63 -13.64 14.90
C THR A 68 -1.40 -13.10 13.50
N CYS A 69 -0.78 -11.92 13.37
CA CYS A 69 -0.65 -11.21 12.08
C CYS A 69 0.75 -10.58 11.95
N PRO A 70 1.83 -11.38 11.84
CA PRO A 70 3.22 -10.90 11.83
C PRO A 70 3.51 -9.91 10.68
N GLU A 71 2.82 -10.07 9.56
CA GLU A 71 3.02 -9.26 8.36
C GLU A 71 2.19 -7.98 8.32
N ASP A 72 1.26 -7.78 9.28
CA ASP A 72 0.42 -6.57 9.31
C ASP A 72 1.10 -5.47 10.15
N PRO A 73 1.62 -4.39 9.52
CA PRO A 73 2.32 -3.33 10.20
C PRO A 73 1.40 -2.47 11.09
N ASN A 74 0.11 -2.37 10.78
CA ASN A 74 -0.85 -1.61 11.57
C ASN A 74 -1.35 -2.39 12.80
N SER A 75 -1.07 -3.70 12.86
CA SER A 75 -1.36 -4.58 13.99
C SER A 75 -0.14 -4.87 14.88
N PHE A 76 1.02 -4.29 14.56
CA PHE A 76 2.30 -4.50 15.27
C PHE A 76 2.73 -5.98 15.34
N GLY A 77 2.35 -6.80 14.36
CA GLY A 77 2.64 -8.23 14.35
C GLY A 77 1.76 -9.07 15.28
N LEU A 78 0.98 -8.43 16.18
CA LEU A 78 0.21 -9.11 17.21
C LEU A 78 -1.22 -9.44 16.77
N GLY A 79 -1.70 -8.83 15.68
CA GLY A 79 -3.12 -8.73 15.39
C GLY A 79 -3.76 -7.58 16.17
N PHE A 80 -4.95 -7.17 15.73
CA PHE A 80 -5.68 -6.12 16.42
C PHE A 80 -6.15 -6.60 17.79
N GLU A 81 -6.05 -5.74 18.81
CA GLU A 81 -6.52 -6.01 20.16
C GLU A 81 -7.55 -4.98 20.63
N TYR A 82 -7.32 -3.71 20.33
CA TYR A 82 -8.11 -2.60 20.81
C TYR A 82 -8.09 -1.44 19.82
N SER A 83 -9.25 -0.91 19.45
CA SER A 83 -9.41 0.06 18.34
C SER A 83 -8.57 1.34 18.49
N ARG A 84 -8.28 1.75 19.73
CA ARG A 84 -7.39 2.91 19.97
C ARG A 84 -5.97 2.62 19.51
N THR A 85 -5.42 1.44 19.80
CA THR A 85 -4.04 1.07 19.39
C THR A 85 -3.99 0.73 17.90
N GLY A 86 -4.99 -0.01 17.39
CA GLY A 86 -5.10 -0.36 15.98
C GLY A 86 -6.52 -0.76 15.61
N ASN A 87 -6.94 -0.42 14.39
CA ASN A 87 -8.24 -0.82 13.83
C ASN A 87 -8.06 -1.19 12.34
N PRO A 88 -8.69 -2.27 11.85
CA PRO A 88 -8.55 -2.70 10.45
C PRO A 88 -8.86 -1.61 9.42
N THR A 89 -9.93 -0.83 9.63
CA THR A 89 -10.34 0.24 8.73
C THR A 89 -9.33 1.38 8.74
N ARG A 90 -8.86 1.79 9.92
CA ARG A 90 -7.82 2.82 10.06
C ARG A 90 -6.49 2.38 9.44
N GLY A 91 -6.09 1.14 9.64
CA GLY A 91 -4.85 0.60 9.10
C GLY A 91 -4.81 0.61 7.56
N THR A 92 -5.93 0.26 6.91
CA THR A 92 -6.05 0.38 5.45
C THR A 92 -5.95 1.83 4.98
N PHE A 93 -6.60 2.77 5.69
CA PHE A 93 -6.49 4.19 5.38
C PHE A 93 -5.05 4.72 5.52
N GLU A 94 -4.37 4.39 6.63
CA GLU A 94 -2.98 4.80 6.87
C GLU A 94 -2.03 4.27 5.80
N ARG A 95 -2.18 3.01 5.38
CA ARG A 95 -1.36 2.44 4.27
C ARG A 95 -1.63 3.14 2.94
N ALA A 96 -2.90 3.39 2.61
CA ALA A 96 -3.27 4.11 1.39
C ALA A 96 -2.70 5.53 1.36
N MET A 97 -2.77 6.26 2.49
CA MET A 97 -2.20 7.59 2.62
C MET A 97 -0.67 7.60 2.57
N ALA A 98 -0.01 6.65 3.23
CA ALA A 98 1.44 6.51 3.15
C ALA A 98 1.90 6.25 1.71
N ALA A 99 1.19 5.37 0.99
CA ALA A 99 1.46 5.08 -0.42
C ALA A 99 1.28 6.30 -1.33
N THR A 100 0.17 7.02 -1.14
CA THR A 100 -0.20 8.25 -1.86
C THR A 100 0.89 9.32 -1.73
N GLU A 101 1.37 9.55 -0.51
CA GLU A 101 2.37 10.57 -0.21
C GLU A 101 3.82 10.09 -0.41
N LYS A 102 4.02 8.85 -0.91
CA LYS A 102 5.33 8.20 -1.01
C LYS A 102 6.09 8.19 0.33
N ALA A 103 5.34 8.15 1.43
CA ALA A 103 5.84 8.07 2.79
C ALA A 103 5.99 6.62 3.25
N LYS A 104 6.81 6.39 4.29
CA LYS A 104 6.95 5.05 4.89
C LYS A 104 5.76 4.68 5.79
N HIS A 105 5.21 5.66 6.49
CA HIS A 105 4.15 5.48 7.48
C HIS A 105 3.19 6.68 7.45
N CYS A 106 1.96 6.44 7.89
CA CYS A 106 0.93 7.45 8.14
C CYS A 106 0.23 7.10 9.46
N ILE A 107 -0.25 8.12 10.18
CA ILE A 107 -1.01 7.97 11.43
C ILE A 107 -2.24 8.85 11.32
N ALA A 108 -3.42 8.27 11.52
CA ALA A 108 -4.67 9.03 11.58
C ALA A 108 -4.98 9.45 13.03
N PHE A 109 -5.55 10.65 13.19
CA PHE A 109 -5.84 11.29 14.48
C PHE A 109 -7.32 11.65 14.62
#